data_AF-A0A5K1A2G3-F1
#
_entry.id   AF-A0A5K1A2G3-F1
#
_cell.length_a   1.000
_cell.length_b   1.000
_cell.length_c   1.000
_cell.angle_alpha   90.00
_cell.angle_beta   90.00
_cell.angle_gamma   90.00
#
_symmetry.space_group_name_H-M   'P 1'
#
loop_
_entity.id
_entity.type
_entity.pdbx_description
1 polymer ?
#
loop_
_entity_poly.entity_id
_entity_poly.type
_entity_poly.pdbx_seq_one_letter_code
_entity_poly.pdbx_strand_id
1 'polypeptide(L)' 'WIMDSRDEYTKERLDAVCDEFKLYRCHTIMNCTRACPKGLNPGKEIANIKKLEVTVGGM' A
#
# COMPACT_ATOMS: atom_id res chain seq x y z
N TRP A 1 -3.19 -3.60 9.42
CA TRP A 1 -3.37 -2.24 9.96
C TRP A 1 -4.21 -1.43 9.00
N ILE A 2 -3.66 -0.82 7.94
CA ILE A 2 -4.43 0.06 7.01
C ILE A 2 -5.72 -0.58 6.45
N MET A 3 -5.70 -1.87 6.11
CA MET A 3 -6.86 -2.61 5.58
C MET A 3 -7.68 -3.34 6.67
N ASP A 4 -7.34 -3.17 7.95
CA ASP A 4 -8.06 -3.78 9.06
C ASP A 4 -9.22 -2.88 9.47
N SER A 5 -10.45 -3.40 9.48
CA SER A 5 -11.65 -2.61 9.81
C SER A 5 -11.68 -2.09 11.25
N ARG A 6 -10.75 -2.55 12.10
CA ARG A 6 -10.59 -2.10 13.49
C ARG A 6 -9.54 -0.99 13.64
N ASP A 7 -8.86 -0.59 12.57
CA ASP A 7 -7.79 0.41 12.63
C ASP A 7 -8.35 1.83 12.68
N GLU A 8 -8.16 2.50 13.81
CA GLU A 8 -8.61 3.88 14.05
C GLU A 8 -7.62 4.94 13.52
N TYR A 9 -6.46 4.51 12.99
CA TYR A 9 -5.36 5.38 12.56
C TYR A 9 -5.06 5.26 11.07
N THR A 10 -6.08 4.93 10.26
CA THR A 10 -5.88 4.64 8.84
C THR A 10 -5.27 5.83 8.11
N LYS A 11 -5.72 7.05 8.41
CA LYS A 11 -5.26 8.28 7.76
C LYS A 11 -3.79 8.58 8.08
N GLU A 12 -3.41 8.54 9.35
CA GLU A 12 -2.04 8.82 9.79
C GLU A 12 -1.05 7.82 9.19
N ARG A 13 -1.47 6.56 9.03
CA ARG A 13 -0.65 5.52 8.39
C ARG A 13 -0.52 5.73 6.89
N LEU A 14 -1.58 6.18 6.24
CA LEU A 14 -1.61 6.54 4.83
C LEU A 14 -0.67 7.72 4.57
N ASP A 15 -0.78 8.79 5.34
CA ASP A 15 0.10 9.97 5.30
C ASP A 15 1.57 9.57 5.50
N ALA A 16 1.85 8.62 6.41
CA ALA A 16 3.22 8.17 6.67
C ALA A 16 3.89 7.46 5.49
N VAL A 17 3.11 6.89 4.56
CA VAL A 17 3.61 6.18 3.37
C VAL A 17 3.38 6.95 2.07
N CYS A 18 2.57 8.02 2.08
CA CYS A 18 2.24 8.89 0.96
C CYS A 18 3.44 9.78 0.59
N ASP A 19 4.43 9.19 -0.07
CA ASP A 19 5.65 9.86 -0.51
C ASP A 19 6.19 9.23 -1.81
N GLU A 20 6.88 10.04 -2.62
CA GLU A 20 7.45 9.64 -3.91
C GLU A 20 8.44 8.48 -3.78
N PHE A 21 9.25 8.47 -2.72
CA PHE A 21 10.26 7.43 -2.47
C PHE A 21 9.73 6.25 -1.65
N LYS A 22 8.48 6.32 -1.15
CA LYS A 22 7.80 5.25 -0.42
C LYS A 22 6.75 4.56 -1.28
N LEU A 23 5.46 4.82 -1.03
CA LEU A 23 4.34 4.15 -1.69
C LEU A 23 4.41 4.32 -3.21
N TYR A 24 4.75 5.52 -3.68
CA TYR A 24 4.75 5.85 -5.10
C TYR A 24 6.01 5.40 -5.84
N ARG A 25 7.07 4.97 -5.15
CA ARG A 25 8.27 4.40 -5.77
C ARG A 25 8.03 3.04 -6.43
N CYS A 26 6.93 2.37 -6.08
CA CYS A 26 6.55 1.11 -6.69
C CYS A 26 6.12 1.31 -8.15
N HIS A 27 6.95 0.83 -9.08
CA HIS A 27 6.73 0.85 -10.54
C HIS A 27 6.03 -0.40 -11.09
N THR A 28 5.34 -1.17 -10.23
CA THR A 28 4.56 -2.35 -10.66
C THR A 28 5.39 -3.39 -11.43
N ILE A 29 6.66 -3.58 -11.03
CA ILE A 29 7.58 -4.57 -11.62
C ILE A 29 7.21 -6.01 -11.21
N MET A 30 6.45 -6.17 -10.11
CA MET A 30 5.90 -7.44 -9.60
C MET A 30 6.92 -8.50 -9.16
N ASN A 31 8.21 -8.17 -9.07
CA ASN A 31 9.23 -9.08 -8.55
C ASN A 31 8.95 -9.51 -7.09
N CYS A 32 8.37 -8.63 -6.27
CA CYS A 32 8.00 -8.95 -4.88
C CYS A 32 6.98 -10.10 -4.79
N THR A 33 5.98 -10.11 -5.66
CA THR A 33 4.97 -11.18 -5.73
C THR A 33 5.59 -12.48 -6.23
N ARG A 34 6.43 -12.41 -7.28
CA ARG A 34 7.10 -13.60 -7.85
C ARG A 34 8.08 -14.26 -6.88
N ALA A 35 8.80 -13.47 -6.09
CA ALA A 35 9.82 -13.96 -5.17
C ALA A 35 9.26 -14.39 -3.81
N CYS A 36 7.98 -14.15 -3.51
CA CYS A 36 7.45 -14.39 -2.18
C CYS A 36 7.37 -15.90 -1.87
N PRO A 37 8.16 -16.43 -0.91
CA PRO A 37 8.18 -17.86 -0.60
C PRO A 37 6.89 -18.33 0.09
N LYS A 38 6.06 -17.38 0.55
CA LYS A 38 4.77 -17.63 1.22
C LYS A 38 3.58 -17.57 0.26
N GLY A 39 3.80 -17.36 -1.04
CA GLY A 39 2.72 -17.22 -2.03
C GLY A 39 1.83 -15.99 -1.82
N LEU A 40 2.31 -14.98 -1.07
CA LEU A 40 1.58 -13.73 -0.88
C LEU A 40 1.73 -12.84 -2.11
N ASN A 41 0.86 -11.84 -2.23
CA ASN A 41 0.91 -10.87 -3.31
C ASN A 41 1.13 -9.43 -2.80
N PRO A 42 2.37 -9.07 -2.41
CA PRO A 42 2.69 -7.70 -1.97
C PRO A 42 2.39 -6.64 -3.02
N GLY A 43 2.58 -6.96 -4.32
CA GLY A 43 2.27 -6.02 -5.41
C GLY A 43 0.80 -5.62 -5.46
N LYS A 44 -0.11 -6.59 -5.23
CA LYS A 44 -1.54 -6.32 -5.12
C LYS A 44 -1.86 -5.43 -3.91
N GLU A 45 -1.26 -5.71 -2.76
CA GLU A 45 -1.54 -4.92 -1.55
C GLU A 45 -1.00 -3.49 -1.66
N ILE A 46 0.16 -3.28 -2.31
CA ILE A 46 0.65 -1.93 -2.62
C ILE A 46 -0.34 -1.17 -3.51
N ALA A 47 -0.92 -1.84 -4.53
CA ALA A 47 -1.94 -1.23 -5.38
C ALA A 47 -3.23 -0.89 -4.61
N ASN A 48 -3.65 -1.75 -3.66
CA ASN A 48 -4.80 -1.47 -2.79
C ASN A 48 -4.55 -0.22 -1.94
N ILE A 49 -3.35 -0.08 -1.36
CA ILE A 49 -2.98 1.11 -0.57
C ILE A 49 -2.97 2.36 -1.44
N LYS A 50 -2.40 2.32 -2.66
CA LYS A 50 -2.45 3.45 -3.62
C LYS A 50 -3.89 3.86 -3.96
N LYS A 51 -4.79 2.89 -4.16
CA LYS A 51 -6.20 3.17 -4.43
C LYS A 51 -6.89 3.79 -3.22
N LEU A 52 -6.61 3.28 -2.02
CA LEU A 52 -7.16 3.81 -0.78
C LEU A 52 -6.68 5.24 -0.54
N GLU A 53 -5.42 5.54 -0.82
CA GLU A 53 -4.84 6.89 -0.73
C GLU A 53 -5.61 7.90 -1.59
N VAL A 54 -5.88 7.56 -2.86
CA VAL A 54 -6.68 8.41 -3.76
C VAL A 54 -8.13 8.59 -3.26
N THR A 55 -8.68 7.60 -2.55
CA THR A 55 -10.07 7.65 -2.09
C THR A 55 -10.23 8.35 -0.74
N VAL A 56 -9.23 8.29 0.14
CA VAL A 56 -9.33 8.66 1.56
C VAL A 56 -8.25 9.69 1.98
N GLY A 57 -7.03 9.58 1.44
CA GLY A 57 -5.86 10.39 1.81
C GLY A 57 -5.89 11.83 1.27
N GLY A 58 -6.68 12.09 0.23
CA GLY A 58 -6.95 13.45 -0.24
C GLY A 58 -5.97 13.98 -1.30
N MET A 59 -5.58 13.11 -2.23
CA MET A 59 -4.86 13.50 -3.45
C MET A 59 -5.81 13.71 -4.63
#